data_AF-Q9TSJ8-F1
#
_entry.id   AF-Q9TSJ8-F1
#
_cell.length_a   1.000
_cell.length_b   1.000
_cell.length_c   1.000
_cell.angle_alpha   90.00
_cell.angle_beta   90.00
_cell.angle_gamma   90.00
#
_symmetry.space_group_name_H-M   'P 1'
#
loop_
_entity.id
_entity.type
_entity.pdbx_description
1 polymer ?
#
loop_
_entity_poly.entity_id
_entity_poly.type
_entity_poly.pdbx_seq_one_letter_code
_entity_poly.pdbx_strand_id
1 'polypeptide(L)' 'PLGMYRNSLLHEFVEDWYNQEFMGSQCSFGDDRHLTNRVLSLGYATKYTARSKCLTET' A
#
# COMPACT_ATOMS: atom_id res chain seq x y z
N PRO A 1 7.60 5.87 -4.06
CA PRO A 1 8.57 4.77 -3.88
C PRO A 1 7.85 3.46 -4.18
N LEU A 2 8.35 2.61 -5.08
CA LEU A 2 7.61 1.43 -5.49
C LEU A 2 7.62 0.37 -4.38
N GLY A 3 6.45 0.06 -3.82
CA GLY A 3 6.23 -1.05 -2.90
C GLY A 3 5.73 -2.30 -3.64
N MET A 4 6.10 -3.49 -3.15
CA MET A 4 5.54 -4.76 -3.64
C MET A 4 4.88 -5.49 -2.47
N TYR A 5 3.64 -5.94 -2.68
CA TYR A 5 2.82 -6.56 -1.64
C TYR A 5 2.40 -7.98 -2.07
N ARG A 6 2.14 -8.85 -1.09
CA ARG A 6 1.58 -10.18 -1.34
C ARG A 6 0.11 -10.02 -1.73
N ASN A 7 -0.27 -10.54 -2.90
CA ASN A 7 -1.64 -10.38 -3.40
C ASN A 7 -2.69 -10.99 -2.45
N SER A 8 -2.44 -12.19 -1.94
CA SER A 8 -3.34 -12.85 -0.99
C SER A 8 -3.64 -12.00 0.25
N LEU A 9 -2.64 -11.25 0.73
CA LEU A 9 -2.78 -10.36 1.90
C LEU A 9 -3.58 -9.11 1.55
N LEU A 10 -3.37 -8.53 0.36
CA LEU A 10 -4.14 -7.36 -0.07
C LEU A 10 -5.62 -7.66 -0.16
N HIS A 11 -5.99 -8.84 -0.69
CA HIS A 11 -7.38 -9.26 -0.78
C HIS A 11 -8.12 -9.27 0.56
N GLU A 12 -7.43 -9.34 1.70
CA GLU A 12 -8.05 -9.31 3.03
C GLU A 12 -8.59 -7.94 3.42
N PHE A 13 -8.09 -6.84 2.84
CA PHE A 13 -8.46 -5.48 3.28
C PHE A 13 -8.50 -4.42 2.17
N VAL A 14 -8.18 -4.77 0.91
CA VAL A 14 -8.05 -3.79 -0.18
C VAL A 14 -9.34 -3.04 -0.47
N GLU A 15 -10.50 -3.68 -0.32
CA GLU A 15 -11.80 -3.03 -0.51
C GLU A 15 -12.07 -1.95 0.55
N ASP A 16 -11.84 -2.26 1.83
CA ASP A 16 -12.00 -1.30 2.93
C ASP A 16 -11.01 -0.13 2.78
N TRP A 17 -9.77 -0.44 2.39
CA TRP A 17 -8.76 0.57 2.10
C TRP A 17 -9.13 1.42 0.89
N TYR A 18 -9.69 0.84 -0.16
CA TYR A 18 -10.08 1.59 -1.36
C TYR A 18 -11.24 2.56 -1.10
N ASN A 19 -12.19 2.17 -0.25
CA ASN A 19 -13.37 2.96 0.09
C ASN A 19 -13.16 3.89 1.32
N GLN A 20 -11.92 4.10 1.74
CA GLN A 20 -11.59 4.94 2.88
C GLN A 20 -12.03 6.40 2.69
N GLU A 21 -12.47 7.02 3.78
CA GLU A 21 -12.84 8.44 3.83
C GLU A 21 -11.95 9.19 4.82
N PHE A 22 -11.59 10.42 4.47
CA PHE A 22 -10.97 11.38 5.37
C PHE A 22 -11.87 12.59 5.52
N MET A 23 -12.30 12.86 6.76
CA MET A 23 -13.24 13.94 7.08
C MET A 23 -14.55 13.88 6.26
N GLY A 24 -15.06 12.67 6.03
CA GLY A 24 -16.32 12.43 5.29
C GLY A 24 -16.20 12.63 3.78
N SER A 25 -14.98 12.75 3.24
CA SER A 25 -14.71 12.77 1.81
C SER A 25 -13.91 11.54 1.41
N GLN A 26 -14.36 10.85 0.35
CA GLN A 26 -13.67 9.67 -0.17
C GLN A 26 -12.25 10.03 -0.63
N CYS A 27 -11.27 9.22 -0.21
CA CYS A 27 -9.91 9.35 -0.70
C CYS A 27 -9.84 8.79 -2.13
N SER A 28 -9.65 9.67 -3.11
CA SER A 28 -9.58 9.30 -4.53
C SER A 28 -8.22 8.77 -4.99
N PHE A 29 -7.19 8.90 -4.15
CA PHE A 29 -5.83 8.47 -4.44
C PHE A 29 -5.35 7.46 -3.41
N GLY A 30 -4.68 6.41 -3.90
CA GLY A 30 -3.95 5.48 -3.05
C GLY A 30 -2.65 6.10 -2.56
N ASP A 31 -2.44 6.14 -1.23
CA ASP A 31 -1.16 6.51 -0.63
C ASP A 31 -0.38 5.25 -0.22
N ASP A 32 0.81 5.08 -0.81
CA ASP A 32 1.69 3.92 -0.57
C ASP A 32 2.07 3.74 0.91
N ARG A 33 2.23 4.85 1.65
CA ARG A 33 2.61 4.79 3.07
C ARG A 33 1.43 4.30 3.90
N HIS A 34 0.21 4.75 3.60
CA HIS A 34 -0.99 4.27 4.26
C HIS A 34 -1.18 2.77 4.01
N LEU A 35 -0.99 2.33 2.76
CA LEU A 35 -1.07 0.91 2.42
C LEU A 35 -0.02 0.08 3.18
N THR A 36 1.22 0.59 3.26
CA THR A 36 2.28 -0.05 4.06
C THR A 36 1.92 -0.13 5.54
N ASN A 37 1.39 0.95 6.12
CA ASN A 37 0.97 0.98 7.53
C ASN A 37 -0.15 -0.01 7.81
N ARG A 38 -1.09 -0.19 6.86
CA ARG A 38 -2.15 -1.18 6.98
C ARG A 38 -1.60 -2.61 7.00
N VAL A 39 -0.60 -2.91 6.17
CA VAL A 39 0.10 -4.21 6.22
C VAL A 39 0.82 -4.42 7.55
N LEU A 40 1.49 -3.39 8.06
CA LEU A 40 2.20 -3.46 9.35
C LEU A 40 1.23 -3.65 10.53
N SER A 41 0.05 -3.03 10.51
CA SER A 41 -0.93 -3.17 11.60
C SER A 41 -1.54 -4.57 11.68
N LEU A 42 -1.49 -5.34 10.58
CA LEU A 42 -1.83 -6.77 10.55
C LEU A 42 -0.72 -7.68 11.09
N GLY A 43 0.40 -7.12 11.59
CA GLY A 43 1.50 -7.87 12.18
C GLY A 43 2.57 -8.35 11.19
N TYR A 44 2.50 -7.90 9.93
CA TYR A 44 3.54 -8.20 8.94
C TYR A 44 4.73 -7.25 9.06
N ALA A 45 5.80 -7.57 8.32
CA ALA A 45 7.03 -6.79 8.29
C ALA A 45 7.38 -6.38 6.85
N THR A 46 8.10 -5.26 6.72
CA THR A 46 8.68 -4.81 5.46
C THR A 46 10.10 -5.35 5.30
N LYS A 47 10.54 -5.52 4.05
CA LYS A 47 11.92 -5.87 3.71
C LYS A 47 12.42 -4.95 2.61
N TYR A 48 13.67 -4.54 2.72
CA TYR A 48 14.35 -3.70 1.73
C TYR A 48 15.41 -4.49 0.98
N THR A 49 15.56 -4.21 -0.31
CA THR A 49 16.67 -4.70 -1.13
C THR A 49 17.13 -3.60 -2.09
N ALA A 50 18.42 -3.30 -2.08
CA ALA A 50 19.03 -2.34 -3.01
C ALA A 50 19.13 -2.86 -4.45
N ARG A 51 18.77 -4.12 -4.71
CA ARG A 51 18.85 -4.75 -6.04
C ARG A 51 17.66 -4.43 -6.94
N SER A 52 16.56 -3.94 -6.38
CA SER A 52 15.37 -3.59 -7.15
C SER A 52 15.59 -2.30 -7.96
N LYS A 53 15.17 -2.29 -9.23
CA LYS A 53 15.25 -1.13 -10.12
C LYS A 53 13.86 -0.76 -10.61
N CYS A 54 13.57 0.55 -10.66
CA CYS A 54 12.36 1.11 -11.23
C CYS A 54 12.77 2.24 -12.17
N LEU A 55 12.17 2.32 -13.35
CA LEU A 55 12.40 3.38 -14.32
C LEU A 55 11.14 4.24 -14.38
N THR A 56 11.31 5.55 -14.52
CA THR A 56 10.21 6.46 -14.87
C THR A 56 10.39 6.89 -16.32
N GLU A 57 9.30 7.21 -17.00
CA GLU A 57 9.41 7.82 -18.34
C GLU A 57 10.19 9.14 -18.25
N THR A 58 10.96 9.43 -19.30
CA THR A 58 11.82 10.62 -19.44
C THR A 58 11.26 11.55 -20.50
#